data_AF-A0A4P1QWD2-F1
#
_entry.id   AF-A0A4P1QWD2-F1
#
_cell.length_a   1.000
_cell.length_b   1.000
_cell.length_c   1.000
_cell.angle_alpha   90.00
_cell.angle_beta   90.00
_cell.angle_gamma   90.00
#
_symmetry.space_group_name_H-M   'P 1'
#
loop_
_entity.id
_entity.type
_entity.pdbx_description
1 polymer ?
#
loop_
_entity_poly.entity_id
_entity_poly.type
_entity_poly.pdbx_seq_one_letter_code
_entity_poly.pdbx_strand_id
1 'polypeptide(L)'
;MIVVDLMGVMAILNIQLNAVSVVNLVMSVGIAVEFCVHMTHSFTVTSGDKDQRMKHALGTMGASVFSGITLTKLVGVIVLCFSRTEVFVIYYFQMYLSLVLLGFLHGLVFLPVALSIFGPPSRCTNNEQGEDSSSTSS
;
A
#
# COMPACT_ATOMS: atom_id res chain seq x y z
N MET A 1 7.55 7.68 -4.03
CA MET A 1 7.44 8.75 -3.00
C MET A 1 7.86 8.22 -1.64
N ILE A 2 7.22 7.17 -1.11
CA ILE A 2 7.51 6.58 0.22
C ILE A 2 9.00 6.47 0.57
N VAL A 3 9.86 5.91 -0.31
CA VAL A 3 11.30 5.75 -0.03
C VAL A 3 12.01 7.10 0.09
N VAL A 4 11.67 8.07 -0.75
CA VAL A 4 12.25 9.41 -0.72
C VAL A 4 11.84 10.12 0.58
N ASP A 5 10.58 10.00 0.96
CA ASP A 5 10.09 10.56 2.22
C ASP A 5 10.75 9.89 3.42
N LEU A 6 10.97 8.58 3.35
CA LEU A 6 11.70 7.83 4.38
C LEU A 6 13.15 8.31 4.50
N MET A 7 13.84 8.55 3.38
CA MET A 7 15.18 9.15 3.39
C MET A 7 15.17 10.57 3.97
N GLY A 8 14.11 11.35 3.71
CA GLY A 8 13.90 12.65 4.35
C GLY A 8 13.73 12.54 5.86
N VAL A 9 12.94 11.57 6.34
CA VAL A 9 12.77 11.30 7.77
C VAL A 9 14.07 10.81 8.40
N MET A 10 14.85 9.97 7.72
CA MET A 10 16.19 9.56 8.17
C MET A 10 17.12 10.77 8.38
N ALA A 11 17.08 11.76 7.48
CA ALA A 11 17.85 12.98 7.63
C ALA A 11 17.40 13.82 8.84
N ILE A 12 16.08 13.96 9.05
CA ILE A 12 15.53 14.70 10.21
C ILE A 12 15.87 13.99 11.53
N LEU A 13 15.84 12.66 11.56
CA LEU A 13 16.13 11.84 12.73
C LEU A 13 17.63 11.55 12.93
N ASN A 14 18.51 12.14 12.12
CA ASN A 14 19.97 11.94 12.16
C ASN A 14 20.40 10.46 12.05
N ILE A 15 19.66 9.65 11.29
CA ILE A 15 19.99 8.24 11.04
C ILE A 15 21.06 8.19 9.94
N GLN A 16 22.22 7.62 10.26
CA GLN A 16 23.32 7.53 9.31
C GLN A 16 23.06 6.50 8.21
N LEU A 17 23.41 6.84 6.97
CA LEU A 17 23.41 5.90 5.85
C LEU A 17 24.58 4.93 5.97
N ASN A 18 24.35 3.81 6.65
CA ASN A 18 25.26 2.67 6.77
C ASN A 18 24.68 1.42 6.10
N ALA A 19 25.45 0.32 6.07
CA ALA A 19 25.02 -0.95 5.47
C ALA A 19 23.68 -1.46 6.03
N VAL A 20 23.45 -1.29 7.34
CA VAL A 20 22.20 -1.69 8.01
C VAL A 20 21.00 -0.87 7.51
N SER A 21 21.16 0.46 7.46
CA SER A 21 20.11 1.36 6.98
C SER A 21 19.76 1.16 5.51
N VAL A 22 20.74 0.78 4.67
CA VAL A 22 20.51 0.45 3.26
C VAL A 22 19.70 -0.83 3.13
N VAL A 23 20.00 -1.86 3.93
CA VAL A 23 19.16 -3.07 3.98
C VAL A 23 17.74 -2.73 4.42
N ASN A 24 17.57 -1.87 5.43
CA ASN A 24 16.26 -1.41 5.87
C ASN A 24 15.53 -0.61 4.78
N LEU A 25 16.23 0.20 3.99
CA LEU A 25 15.66 0.89 2.83
C LEU A 25 15.20 -0.08 1.75
N VAL A 26 15.97 -1.13 1.43
CA VAL A 26 15.54 -2.17 0.47
C VAL A 26 14.31 -2.91 0.99
N MET A 27 14.32 -3.33 2.26
CA MET A 27 13.16 -3.96 2.91
C MET A 27 11.94 -3.03 2.88
N SER A 28 12.16 -1.72 3.02
CA SER A 28 11.10 -0.73 2.99
C SER A 28 10.34 -0.71 1.67
N VAL A 29 11.01 -0.96 0.54
CA VAL A 29 10.37 -1.05 -0.78
C VAL A 29 9.34 -2.16 -0.80
N GLY A 30 9.70 -3.36 -0.32
CA GLY A 30 8.77 -4.49 -0.28
C GLY A 30 7.57 -4.21 0.61
N ILE A 31 7.82 -3.72 1.83
CA ILE A 31 6.77 -3.37 2.79
C ILE A 31 5.83 -2.28 2.26
N ALA A 32 6.37 -1.29 1.54
CA ALA A 32 5.62 -0.19 0.93
C ALA A 32 4.73 -0.68 -0.23
N VAL A 33 5.23 -1.61 -1.05
CA VAL A 33 4.47 -2.18 -2.17
C VAL A 33 3.21 -2.90 -1.70
N GLU A 34 3.26 -3.60 -0.56
CA GLU A 34 2.09 -4.27 0.02
C GLU A 34 0.89 -3.31 0.17
N PHE A 35 1.10 -2.09 0.67
CA PHE A 35 0.01 -1.14 0.85
C PHE A 35 -0.60 -0.68 -0.49
N CYS A 36 0.25 -0.50 -1.50
CA CYS A 36 -0.17 0.02 -2.80
C CYS A 36 -0.80 -1.06 -3.69
N VAL A 37 -0.19 -2.25 -3.75
CA VAL A 37 -0.57 -3.30 -4.70
C VAL A 37 -1.98 -3.81 -4.45
N HIS A 38 -2.37 -4.01 -3.18
CA HIS A 38 -3.72 -4.46 -2.84
C HIS A 38 -4.79 -3.43 -3.26
N MET A 39 -4.50 -2.14 -3.05
CA MET A 39 -5.40 -1.06 -3.42
C MET A 39 -5.52 -0.93 -4.95
N THR A 40 -4.40 -0.88 -5.65
CA THR A 40 -4.37 -0.79 -7.12
C THR A 40 -5.01 -2.02 -7.77
N HIS A 41 -4.76 -3.21 -7.23
CA HIS A 41 -5.36 -4.46 -7.70
C HIS A 41 -6.88 -4.40 -7.57
N SER A 42 -7.40 -4.08 -6.39
CA SER A 42 -8.84 -3.97 -6.15
C SER A 42 -9.51 -2.93 -7.03
N PHE A 43 -8.87 -1.77 -7.23
CA PHE A 43 -9.33 -0.76 -8.19
C PHE A 43 -9.38 -1.32 -9.63
N THR A 44 -8.36 -2.08 -10.05
CA THR A 44 -8.22 -2.58 -11.43
C THR A 44 -9.23 -3.69 -11.76
N VAL A 45 -9.55 -4.57 -10.81
CA VAL A 45 -10.51 -5.66 -11.00
C VAL A 45 -11.97 -5.24 -10.81
N THR A 46 -12.22 -4.08 -10.21
CA THR A 46 -13.58 -3.55 -10.06
C THR A 46 -14.05 -2.91 -11.37
N SER A 47 -15.29 -3.19 -11.78
CA SER A 47 -15.92 -2.59 -12.96
C SER A 47 -16.66 -1.28 -12.64
N GLY A 48 -16.86 -0.45 -13.65
CA GLY A 48 -17.64 0.80 -13.54
C GLY A 48 -16.83 2.08 -13.73
N ASP A 49 -17.40 3.21 -13.32
CA ASP A 49 -16.73 4.51 -13.37
C ASP A 49 -15.56 4.58 -12.37
N LYS A 50 -14.55 5.42 -12.65
CA LYS A 50 -13.33 5.53 -11.83
C LYS A 50 -13.66 5.84 -10.36
N ASP A 51 -14.61 6.73 -10.10
CA ASP A 51 -14.94 7.12 -8.72
C ASP A 51 -15.71 6.02 -7.99
N GLN A 52 -16.59 5.30 -8.69
CA GLN A 52 -17.30 4.15 -8.13
C GLN A 52 -16.33 3.01 -7.80
N ARG A 53 -15.42 2.70 -8.72
CA ARG A 53 -14.37 1.69 -8.54
C ARG A 53 -13.47 2.04 -7.37
N MET A 54 -13.09 3.31 -7.23
CA MET A 54 -12.24 3.74 -6.12
C MET A 54 -12.97 3.66 -4.78
N LYS A 55 -14.25 4.09 -4.71
CA LYS A 55 -15.08 3.93 -3.50
C LYS A 55 -15.22 2.47 -3.10
N HIS A 56 -15.46 1.58 -4.06
CA HIS A 56 -15.58 0.16 -3.82
C HIS A 56 -14.26 -0.46 -3.33
N ALA A 57 -13.14 -0.16 -4.00
CA ALA A 57 -11.84 -0.66 -3.60
C ALA A 57 -11.41 -0.13 -2.23
N LEU A 58 -11.69 1.13 -1.90
CA LEU A 58 -11.41 1.67 -0.58
C LEU A 58 -12.31 1.05 0.50
N GLY A 59 -13.60 0.83 0.20
CA GLY A 59 -14.54 0.21 1.14
C GLY A 59 -14.22 -1.26 1.43
N THR A 60 -13.75 -2.00 0.44
CA THR A 60 -13.45 -3.44 0.56
C THR A 60 -12.01 -3.70 1.02
N MET A 61 -11.02 -3.16 0.31
CA MET A 61 -9.61 -3.39 0.64
C MET A 61 -9.05 -2.40 1.65
N GLY A 62 -9.57 -1.18 1.76
CA GLY A 62 -9.03 -0.20 2.72
C GLY A 62 -9.08 -0.71 4.16
N ALA A 63 -10.21 -1.30 4.58
CA ALA A 63 -10.34 -1.91 5.90
C ALA A 63 -9.39 -3.11 6.10
N SER A 64 -9.23 -3.94 5.07
CA SER A 64 -8.33 -5.10 5.09
C SER A 64 -6.85 -4.68 5.20
N VAL A 65 -6.42 -3.68 4.43
CA VAL A 65 -5.05 -3.15 4.48
C VAL A 65 -4.79 -2.44 5.81
N PHE A 66 -5.77 -1.70 6.36
CA PHE A 66 -5.63 -1.05 7.65
C PHE A 66 -5.51 -2.07 8.80
N SER A 67 -6.51 -2.94 8.96
CA SER A 67 -6.54 -3.90 10.07
C SER A 67 -5.55 -5.05 9.89
N GLY A 68 -5.42 -5.59 8.67
CA GLY A 68 -4.59 -6.74 8.38
C GLY A 68 -3.12 -6.40 8.22
N ILE A 69 -2.78 -5.35 7.46
CA ILE A 69 -1.38 -5.05 7.10
C ILE A 69 -0.78 -3.98 8.01
N THR A 70 -1.52 -2.89 8.27
CA THR A 70 -0.99 -1.76 9.04
C THR A 70 -0.88 -2.12 10.52
N LEU A 71 -1.94 -2.66 11.12
CA LEU A 71 -1.96 -2.97 12.55
C LEU A 71 -0.96 -4.08 12.90
N THR A 72 -0.87 -5.13 12.10
CA THR A 72 0.08 -6.24 12.35
C THR A 72 1.53 -5.78 12.26
N LYS A 73 1.87 -4.96 11.25
CA LYS A 73 3.20 -4.32 11.16
C LYS A 73 3.45 -3.39 12.33
N LEU A 74 2.46 -2.59 12.75
CA LEU A 74 2.60 -1.67 13.88
C LEU A 74 2.89 -2.43 15.18
N VAL A 75 2.17 -3.52 15.46
CA VAL A 75 2.43 -4.38 16.63
C VAL A 75 3.85 -4.96 16.56
N GLY A 76 4.27 -5.48 15.41
CA GLY A 76 5.62 -6.00 15.21
C GLY A 76 6.71 -4.95 15.44
N VAL A 77 6.50 -3.73 14.97
CA VAL A 77 7.44 -2.60 15.18
C VAL A 77 7.46 -2.16 16.63
N ILE A 78 6.31 -2.08 17.32
CA ILE A 78 6.25 -1.70 18.74
C ILE A 78 7.08 -2.65 19.61
N VAL A 79 7.11 -3.95 19.29
CA VAL A 79 7.96 -4.91 20.02
C VAL A 79 9.44 -4.52 19.96
N LEU A 80 9.91 -3.91 18.87
CA LEU A 80 11.30 -3.44 18.74
C LEU A 80 11.62 -2.28 19.69
N CYS A 81 10.61 -1.52 20.14
CA CYS A 81 10.79 -0.46 21.13
C CYS A 81 11.25 -1.00 22.50
N PHE A 82 10.95 -2.27 22.81
CA PHE A 82 11.38 -2.90 24.06
C PHE A 82 12.79 -3.50 23.98
N SER A 83 13.48 -3.37 22.84
CA SER A 83 14.85 -3.84 22.71
C SER A 83 15.82 -2.99 23.53
N ARG A 84 16.77 -3.64 24.21
CA ARG A 84 17.82 -2.98 25.01
C ARG A 84 18.96 -2.39 24.17
N THR A 85 19.00 -2.68 22.87
CA THR A 85 20.11 -2.27 22.00
C THR A 85 19.78 -0.99 21.25
N GLU A 86 20.60 0.05 21.39
CA GLU A 86 20.39 1.36 20.74
C GLU A 86 20.26 1.26 19.22
N VAL A 87 21.03 0.37 18.58
CA VAL A 87 20.93 0.12 17.13
C VAL A 87 19.53 -0.36 16.75
N PHE A 88 18.92 -1.25 17.53
CA PHE A 88 17.57 -1.75 17.25
C PHE A 88 16.50 -0.67 17.46
N VAL A 89 16.64 0.17 18.50
CA VAL A 89 15.66 1.21 18.80
C VAL A 89 15.75 2.37 17.80
N ILE A 90 16.96 2.81 17.44
CA ILE A 90 17.13 3.97 16.55
C ILE A 90 17.03 3.56 15.08
N TYR A 91 17.76 2.54 14.63
CA TYR A 91 17.81 2.18 13.21
C TYR A 91 16.65 1.32 12.74
N TYR A 92 16.10 0.46 13.60
CA TYR A 92 15.02 -0.45 13.18
C TYR A 92 13.65 0.06 13.62
N PHE A 93 13.47 0.43 14.89
CA PHE A 93 12.17 0.93 15.34
C PHE A 93 11.77 2.25 14.68
N GLN A 94 12.62 3.28 14.70
CA GLN A 94 12.24 4.57 14.08
C GLN A 94 12.05 4.45 12.57
N MET A 95 12.96 3.79 11.84
CA MET A 95 12.81 3.62 10.40
C MET A 95 11.55 2.83 10.04
N TYR A 96 11.27 1.70 10.71
CA TYR A 96 10.08 0.92 10.41
C TYR A 96 8.79 1.60 10.86
N LEU A 97 8.80 2.35 11.96
CA LEU A 97 7.64 3.13 12.39
C LEU A 97 7.31 4.20 11.34
N SER A 98 8.31 4.98 10.90
CA SER A 98 8.13 5.99 9.86
C SER A 98 7.67 5.37 8.54
N LEU A 99 8.22 4.21 8.17
CA LEU A 99 7.79 3.47 6.99
C LEU A 99 6.33 3.04 7.06
N VAL A 100 5.88 2.47 8.19
CA VAL A 100 4.48 2.03 8.33
C VAL A 100 3.53 3.22 8.21
N LEU A 101 3.87 4.35 8.84
CA LEU A 101 3.06 5.57 8.75
C LEU A 101 3.05 6.16 7.34
N LEU A 102 4.22 6.29 6.70
CA LEU A 102 4.33 6.81 5.34
C LEU A 102 3.66 5.88 4.32
N GLY A 103 3.83 4.57 4.47
CA GLY A 103 3.20 3.55 3.63
C GLY A 103 1.69 3.55 3.76
N PHE A 104 1.17 3.67 4.98
CA PHE A 104 -0.27 3.82 5.22
C PHE A 104 -0.82 5.11 4.58
N LEU A 105 -0.17 6.26 4.84
CA LEU A 105 -0.59 7.55 4.30
C LEU A 105 -0.57 7.55 2.77
N HIS A 106 0.49 7.03 2.17
CA HIS A 106 0.58 6.97 0.71
C HIS A 106 -0.34 5.92 0.09
N GLY A 107 -0.48 4.75 0.71
CA GLY A 107 -1.26 3.64 0.17
C GLY A 107 -2.77 3.83 0.30
N LEU A 108 -3.26 4.47 1.38
CA LEU A 108 -4.70 4.66 1.62
C LEU A 108 -5.20 6.09 1.42
N VAL A 109 -4.33 7.11 1.37
CA VAL A 109 -4.77 8.50 1.15
C VAL A 109 -4.32 9.01 -0.21
N PHE A 110 -3.02 9.02 -0.48
CA PHE A 110 -2.49 9.56 -1.74
C PHE A 110 -2.88 8.71 -2.95
N LEU A 111 -2.69 7.39 -2.85
CA LEU A 111 -2.89 6.47 -3.96
C LEU A 111 -4.35 6.41 -4.43
N PRO A 112 -5.39 6.35 -3.56
CA PRO A 112 -6.77 6.37 -4.02
C PRO A 112 -7.14 7.64 -4.79
N VAL A 113 -6.66 8.80 -4.35
CA VAL A 113 -6.88 10.08 -5.04
C VAL A 113 -6.17 10.06 -6.40
N ALA A 114 -4.93 9.60 -6.45
CA ALA A 114 -4.18 9.47 -7.70
C ALA A 114 -4.86 8.51 -8.69
N LEU A 115 -5.42 7.39 -8.23
CA LEU A 115 -6.14 6.42 -9.05
C LEU A 115 -7.51 6.92 -9.51
N SER A 116 -8.23 7.71 -8.72
CA SER A 116 -9.49 8.34 -9.16
C SER A 116 -9.23 9.30 -10.34
N ILE A 117 -8.15 10.09 -10.28
CA ILE A 117 -7.81 11.06 -11.34
C ILE A 117 -7.18 10.38 -12.57
N PHE A 118 -6.11 9.62 -12.34
CA PHE A 118 -5.25 9.08 -13.40
C PHE A 118 -5.44 7.58 -13.67
N GLY A 119 -6.37 6.92 -12.98
CA GLY A 119 -6.54 5.48 -13.10
C GLY A 119 -6.98 5.03 -14.50
N PRO A 120 -6.54 3.84 -14.93
CA PRO A 120 -6.93 3.28 -16.22
C PRO A 120 -8.44 3.04 -16.30
N PRO A 121 -9.05 3.08 -17.50
CA PRO A 121 -10.44 2.70 -17.70
C PRO A 121 -10.69 1.26 -17.23
N SER A 122 -11.94 0.96 -16.87
CA SER A 122 -12.32 -0.39 -16.47
C SER A 122 -11.99 -1.37 -17.60
N ARG A 123 -11.34 -2.47 -17.26
CA ARG A 123 -11.16 -3.59 -18.18
C ARG A 123 -12.50 -4.32 -18.23
N CYS A 124 -13.40 -3.89 -19.10
CA CYS A 124 -14.58 -4.69 -19.45
C CYS A 124 -14.07 -6.06 -19.93
N THR A 125 -14.25 -7.09 -19.13
CA THR A 125 -14.26 -8.45 -19.65
C THR A 125 -15.51 -8.53 -20.52
N ASN A 126 -15.35 -8.26 -21.83
CA ASN A 126 -16.33 -8.61 -22.86
C ASN A 126 -16.46 -10.13 -22.87
N ASN A 127 -17.26 -10.69 -21.98
CA ASN A 127 -17.61 -12.11 -22.01
C ASN A 127 -19.07 -12.37 -21.65
N GLU A 128 -19.95 -11.37 -21.87
CA GLU A 128 -21.40 -11.51 -21.77
C GLU A 128 -22.12 -11.08 -23.07
N GLN A 129 -21.44 -11.16 -24.21
CA GLN A 129 -22.06 -10.94 -25.52
C GLN A 129 -21.78 -12.14 -26.43
N GLY A 130 -22.25 -13.31 -25.99
CA GLY A 130 -22.14 -14.57 -26.72
C GLY A 130 -23.20 -15.62 -26.42
N GLU A 131 -24.14 -15.41 -25.49
CA GLU A 131 -25.16 -16.43 -25.13
C GLU A 131 -26.62 -15.97 -25.27
N ASP A 132 -26.90 -14.84 -25.92
CA ASP A 132 -28.28 -14.36 -26.16
C ASP A 132 -28.71 -14.45 -27.64
N SER A 133 -28.14 -15.39 -28.42
CA SER A 133 -28.45 -15.50 -29.87
C SER A 133 -28.74 -16.91 -30.39
N SER A 134 -29.06 -17.90 -29.55
CA SER A 134 -29.34 -19.26 -30.04
C SER A 134 -30.49 -20.00 -29.34
N SER A 135 -31.55 -19.31 -28.96
CA SER A 135 -32.81 -19.97 -28.55
C SER A 135 -34.05 -19.19 -29.00
N THR A 136 -34.03 -18.69 -30.24
CA THR A 136 -35.25 -18.32 -30.97
C THR A 136 -35.16 -18.78 -32.41
N SER A 137 -35.20 -20.10 -32.62
CA SER A 137 -35.60 -20.66 -33.92
C SER A 137 -35.76 -22.19 -33.82
N SER A 138 -36.96 -22.62 -34.19
CA SER A 138 -37.45 -24.00 -34.44
C SER A 138 -38.05 -24.76 -33.26
#